data_AF-A0A2D5K9P7-F1
#
_entry.id   AF-A0A2D5K9P7-F1
#
_cell.length_a   1.000
_cell.length_b   1.000
_cell.length_c   1.000
_cell.angle_alpha   90.00
_cell.angle_beta   90.00
_cell.angle_gamma   90.00
#
_symmetry.space_group_name_H-M   'P 1'
#
loop_
_entity.id
_entity.type
_entity.pdbx_description
1 polymer ?
#
loop_
_entity_poly.entity_id
_entity_poly.type
_entity_poly.pdbx_seq_one_letter_code
_entity_poly.pdbx_strand_id
1 'polypeptide(L)'
;MLHRETVSENTFRLLEEIAKHNAASKLALAGGTALSLQIGHRISYDLDFFGQFNESELKVDLLSKYNYQEFFSSENILTILIEGIKLYSLQDIAAMKLEAIKGRGRKRDFYDLYHLLSVFSLSKMIEFNTAKFKSSNEFLIKKSLTYFNDAENDPEVVVSDFMKHVDWGTVKRRIENEVVLLS
;
A
#
# COMPACT_ATOMS: atom_id res chain seq x y z
N MET A 1 1.29 10.39 -14.17
CA MET A 1 0.76 9.31 -15.03
C MET A 1 0.90 8.02 -14.25
N LEU A 2 -0.10 7.14 -14.29
CA LEU A 2 -0.06 5.87 -13.55
C LEU A 2 0.87 4.86 -14.25
N HIS A 3 1.59 4.08 -13.46
CA HIS A 3 2.43 2.97 -13.89
C HIS A 3 1.58 1.73 -14.19
N ARG A 4 0.85 1.74 -15.30
CA ARG A 4 -0.09 0.67 -15.66
C ARG A 4 0.58 -0.69 -15.86
N GLU A 5 1.89 -0.69 -16.16
CA GLU A 5 2.71 -1.89 -16.27
C GLU A 5 2.84 -2.69 -14.96
N THR A 6 2.51 -2.10 -13.81
CA THR A 6 2.59 -2.79 -12.51
C THR A 6 1.37 -3.65 -12.19
N VAL A 7 0.35 -3.63 -13.03
CA VAL A 7 -0.86 -4.44 -12.86
C VAL A 7 -1.20 -5.12 -14.19
N SER A 8 -1.94 -6.22 -14.14
CA SER A 8 -2.41 -6.85 -15.38
C SER A 8 -3.45 -5.96 -16.07
N GLU A 9 -3.54 -6.03 -17.40
CA GLU A 9 -4.55 -5.33 -18.20
C GLU A 9 -5.99 -5.62 -17.70
N ASN A 10 -6.26 -6.88 -17.32
CA ASN A 10 -7.56 -7.27 -16.76
C ASN A 10 -7.81 -6.61 -15.40
N THR A 11 -6.80 -6.54 -14.54
CA THR A 11 -6.88 -5.87 -13.23
C THR A 11 -7.13 -4.37 -13.41
N PHE A 12 -6.42 -3.72 -14.34
CA PHE A 12 -6.58 -2.29 -14.60
C PHE A 12 -7.97 -1.97 -15.17
N ARG A 13 -8.47 -2.81 -16.10
CA ARG A 13 -9.84 -2.67 -16.62
C ARG A 13 -10.89 -2.78 -15.53
N LEU A 14 -10.77 -3.78 -14.65
CA LEU A 14 -11.67 -3.94 -13.51
C LEU A 14 -11.61 -2.71 -12.59
N LEU A 15 -10.42 -2.17 -12.33
CA LEU A 15 -10.24 -0.95 -11.55
C LEU A 15 -10.95 0.25 -12.20
N GLU A 16 -10.83 0.43 -13.51
CA GLU A 16 -11.55 1.49 -14.24
C GLU A 16 -13.08 1.32 -14.18
N GLU A 17 -13.58 0.09 -14.29
CA GLU A 17 -15.01 -0.22 -14.18
C GLU A 17 -15.53 0.12 -12.79
N ILE A 18 -14.81 -0.30 -11.73
CA ILE A 18 -15.15 0.03 -10.34
C ILE A 18 -15.10 1.54 -10.13
N ALA A 19 -14.07 2.24 -10.62
CA ALA A 19 -13.91 3.69 -10.43
C ALA A 19 -15.03 4.51 -11.09
N LYS A 20 -15.61 4.01 -12.20
CA LYS A 20 -16.72 4.66 -12.92
C LYS A 20 -18.09 4.34 -12.31
N HIS A 21 -18.19 3.40 -11.38
CA HIS A 21 -19.45 2.98 -10.78
C HIS A 21 -19.97 3.99 -9.75
N ASN A 22 -21.23 4.39 -9.85
CA ASN A 22 -21.83 5.39 -8.94
C ASN A 22 -21.76 4.97 -7.46
N ALA A 23 -22.05 3.70 -7.16
CA ALA A 23 -21.95 3.15 -5.80
C ALA A 23 -20.51 3.15 -5.23
N ALA A 24 -19.48 3.22 -6.08
CA ALA A 24 -18.06 3.28 -5.70
C ALA A 24 -17.52 4.72 -5.71
N SER A 25 -18.36 5.73 -5.95
CA SER A 25 -17.95 7.14 -6.03
C SER A 25 -17.28 7.67 -4.75
N LYS A 26 -17.39 6.99 -3.62
CA LYS A 26 -16.73 7.34 -2.35
C LYS A 26 -15.61 6.37 -1.95
N LEU A 27 -15.29 5.39 -2.79
CA LEU A 27 -14.16 4.49 -2.61
C LEU A 27 -12.88 5.13 -3.13
N ALA A 28 -11.76 4.75 -2.52
CA ALA A 28 -10.43 5.02 -3.01
C ALA A 28 -9.59 3.75 -2.92
N LEU A 29 -8.81 3.49 -3.97
CA LEU A 29 -7.84 2.42 -4.02
C LEU A 29 -6.70 2.73 -3.04
N ALA A 30 -6.31 1.74 -2.25
CA ALA A 30 -5.28 1.83 -1.23
C ALA A 30 -4.29 0.68 -1.34
N GLY A 31 -3.45 0.55 -0.30
CA GLY A 31 -2.58 -0.60 -0.13
C GLY A 31 -1.45 -0.67 -1.18
N GLY A 32 -0.99 -1.89 -1.41
CA GLY A 32 0.17 -2.15 -2.27
C GLY A 32 -0.07 -1.79 -3.74
N THR A 33 -1.30 -1.96 -4.22
CA THR A 33 -1.63 -1.69 -5.63
C THR A 33 -1.72 -0.21 -5.92
N ALA A 34 -2.35 0.58 -5.04
CA ALA A 34 -2.32 2.03 -5.13
C ALA A 34 -0.88 2.57 -5.14
N LEU A 35 0.01 1.99 -4.32
CA LEU A 35 1.42 2.37 -4.32
C LEU A 35 2.10 2.00 -5.64
N SER A 36 1.94 0.77 -6.12
CA SER A 36 2.56 0.31 -7.37
C SER A 36 2.17 1.16 -8.58
N LEU A 37 0.90 1.53 -8.70
CA LEU A 37 0.42 2.40 -9.78
C LEU A 37 0.98 3.83 -9.67
N GLN A 38 1.25 4.30 -8.45
CA GLN A 38 1.77 5.65 -8.21
C GLN A 38 3.28 5.76 -8.46
N ILE A 39 4.06 4.71 -8.16
CA ILE A 39 5.54 4.80 -8.19
C ILE A 39 6.26 3.70 -8.99
N GLY A 40 5.53 2.75 -9.57
CA GLY A 40 6.08 1.81 -10.55
C GLY A 40 6.96 0.69 -10.00
N HIS A 41 7.03 0.47 -8.69
CA HIS A 41 8.14 -0.28 -8.09
C HIS A 41 8.02 -1.81 -8.21
N ARG A 42 6.83 -2.40 -8.17
CA ARG A 42 6.64 -3.86 -8.28
C ARG A 42 5.31 -4.22 -8.93
N ILE A 43 5.19 -5.46 -9.40
CA ILE A 43 3.89 -5.97 -9.83
C ILE A 43 2.97 -6.16 -8.62
N SER A 44 1.70 -5.80 -8.77
CA SER A 44 0.67 -5.96 -7.75
C SER A 44 -0.61 -6.53 -8.38
N TYR A 45 -1.28 -7.39 -7.63
CA TYR A 45 -2.43 -8.17 -8.13
C TYR A 45 -3.73 -7.88 -7.35
N ASP A 46 -3.60 -7.45 -6.09
CA ASP A 46 -4.73 -7.23 -5.18
C ASP A 46 -5.42 -5.88 -5.49
N LEU A 47 -6.71 -5.71 -5.19
CA LEU A 47 -7.38 -4.41 -5.22
C LEU A 47 -7.99 -4.14 -3.84
N ASP A 48 -7.31 -3.31 -3.05
CA ASP A 48 -7.79 -2.89 -1.75
C ASP A 48 -8.50 -1.54 -1.90
N PHE A 49 -9.81 -1.48 -1.61
CA PHE A 49 -10.55 -0.23 -1.60
C PHE A 49 -10.97 0.12 -0.17
N PHE A 50 -10.97 1.42 0.13
CA PHE A 50 -11.48 1.94 1.38
C PHE A 50 -12.36 3.16 1.14
N GLY A 51 -13.36 3.33 1.99
CA GLY A 51 -14.32 4.44 1.92
C GLY A 51 -15.74 3.95 2.16
N GLN A 52 -16.67 4.90 2.17
CA GLN A 52 -18.10 4.57 2.21
C GLN A 52 -18.54 4.10 0.83
N PHE A 53 -19.43 3.12 0.76
CA PHE A 53 -20.03 2.70 -0.49
C PHE A 53 -21.43 2.14 -0.24
N ASN A 54 -22.30 2.18 -1.26
CA ASN A 54 -23.59 1.50 -1.19
C ASN A 54 -23.34 0.02 -1.46
N GLU A 55 -23.20 -0.73 -0.38
CA GLU A 55 -22.86 -2.14 -0.43
C GLU A 55 -23.89 -2.94 -1.25
N SER A 56 -25.19 -2.72 -1.06
CA SER A 56 -26.23 -3.48 -1.75
C SER A 56 -26.18 -3.29 -3.26
N GLU A 57 -25.96 -2.06 -3.72
CA GLU A 57 -25.89 -1.72 -5.14
C GLU A 57 -24.59 -2.21 -5.79
N LEU A 58 -23.45 -1.95 -5.13
CA LEU A 58 -22.15 -2.38 -5.64
C LEU A 58 -21.99 -3.90 -5.61
N LYS A 59 -22.51 -4.56 -4.56
CA LYS A 59 -22.48 -6.02 -4.46
C LYS A 59 -23.39 -6.68 -5.48
N VAL A 60 -24.62 -6.21 -5.74
CA VAL A 60 -25.49 -6.88 -6.73
C VAL A 60 -24.83 -6.87 -8.13
N ASP A 61 -24.25 -5.73 -8.52
CA ASP A 61 -23.65 -5.59 -9.85
C ASP A 61 -22.27 -6.27 -9.97
N LEU A 62 -21.46 -6.31 -8.90
CA LEU A 62 -20.17 -7.00 -8.90
C LEU A 62 -20.29 -8.50 -8.56
N LEU A 63 -21.12 -8.92 -7.59
CA LEU A 63 -21.31 -10.34 -7.23
C LEU A 63 -22.00 -11.14 -8.34
N SER A 64 -22.84 -10.51 -9.16
CA SER A 64 -23.37 -11.16 -10.37
C SER A 64 -22.28 -11.46 -11.40
N LYS A 65 -21.09 -10.87 -11.28
CA LYS A 65 -19.98 -11.00 -12.23
C LYS A 65 -18.72 -11.64 -11.63
N TYR A 66 -18.44 -11.48 -10.33
CA TYR A 66 -17.16 -11.84 -9.68
C TYR A 66 -17.34 -12.19 -8.17
N ASN A 67 -16.62 -13.19 -7.66
CA ASN A 67 -16.64 -13.58 -6.24
C ASN A 67 -15.77 -12.62 -5.37
N TYR A 68 -16.28 -12.16 -4.21
CA TYR A 68 -15.62 -11.14 -3.37
C TYR A 68 -15.63 -11.46 -1.85
N GLN A 69 -14.66 -10.90 -1.09
CA GLN A 69 -14.55 -10.92 0.39
C GLN A 69 -14.38 -9.50 0.98
N GLU A 70 -15.05 -9.21 2.09
CA GLU A 70 -15.14 -7.88 2.72
C GLU A 70 -13.98 -7.47 3.65
N PHE A 71 -13.72 -6.15 3.72
CA PHE A 71 -12.91 -5.51 4.77
C PHE A 71 -13.46 -4.13 5.20
N PHE A 72 -13.21 -3.78 6.48
CA PHE A 72 -13.76 -2.62 7.23
C PHE A 72 -12.85 -1.37 7.15
N SER A 73 -13.38 -0.16 7.41
CA SER A 73 -12.61 1.11 7.39
C SER A 73 -12.71 1.97 8.67
N SER A 74 -11.68 2.77 8.94
CA SER A 74 -11.62 3.82 10.00
C SER A 74 -11.20 5.20 9.44
N GLU A 75 -11.45 6.28 10.20
CA GLU A 75 -11.33 7.69 9.75
C GLU A 75 -9.93 8.33 9.90
N ASN A 76 -9.74 9.48 9.22
CA ASN A 76 -8.52 10.26 8.89
C ASN A 76 -7.80 9.82 7.61
N ILE A 77 -8.34 10.17 6.43
CA ILE A 77 -7.82 9.74 5.11
C ILE A 77 -7.74 10.92 4.15
N LEU A 78 -6.65 11.02 3.39
CA LEU A 78 -6.52 11.89 2.23
C LEU A 78 -6.56 11.06 0.93
N THR A 79 -7.53 11.39 0.07
CA THR A 79 -7.73 10.77 -1.24
C THR A 79 -7.34 11.73 -2.36
N ILE A 80 -6.67 11.23 -3.38
CA ILE A 80 -6.31 11.93 -4.62
C ILE A 80 -7.02 11.29 -5.82
N LEU A 81 -7.20 12.04 -6.92
CA LEU A 81 -7.81 11.54 -8.16
C LEU A 81 -6.78 11.58 -9.29
N ILE A 82 -6.48 10.43 -9.91
CA ILE A 82 -5.57 10.32 -11.03
C ILE A 82 -6.23 9.47 -12.11
N GLU A 83 -6.33 9.98 -13.34
CA GLU A 83 -6.91 9.24 -14.48
C GLU A 83 -8.33 8.70 -14.20
N GLY A 84 -9.13 9.43 -13.39
CA GLY A 84 -10.47 9.02 -12.98
C GLY A 84 -10.51 8.02 -11.82
N ILE A 85 -9.35 7.59 -11.31
CA ILE A 85 -9.21 6.61 -10.23
C ILE A 85 -8.89 7.35 -8.93
N LYS A 86 -9.69 7.10 -7.89
CA LYS A 86 -9.45 7.61 -6.54
C LYS A 86 -8.40 6.74 -5.86
N LEU A 87 -7.38 7.36 -5.28
CA LEU A 87 -6.23 6.71 -4.64
C LEU A 87 -5.98 7.31 -3.26
N TYR A 88 -5.51 6.51 -2.32
CA TYR A 88 -4.95 7.04 -1.08
C TYR A 88 -3.66 7.81 -1.35
N SER A 89 -3.46 8.89 -0.60
CA SER A 89 -2.23 9.68 -0.65
C SER A 89 -1.00 8.84 -0.29
N LEU A 90 0.17 9.21 -0.83
CA LEU A 90 1.42 8.53 -0.47
C LEU A 90 1.72 8.61 1.04
N GLN A 91 1.29 9.68 1.71
CA GLN A 91 1.41 9.85 3.16
C GLN A 91 0.58 8.83 3.93
N ASP A 92 -0.67 8.61 3.52
CA ASP A 92 -1.53 7.60 4.12
C ASP A 92 -1.02 6.18 3.86
N ILE A 93 -0.56 5.92 2.63
CA ILE A 93 0.02 4.62 2.27
C ILE A 93 1.28 4.37 3.12
N ALA A 94 2.15 5.38 3.26
CA ALA A 94 3.32 5.31 4.14
C ALA A 94 2.95 4.98 5.59
N ALA A 95 1.97 5.70 6.14
CA ALA A 95 1.45 5.45 7.47
C ALA A 95 0.92 4.02 7.63
N MET A 96 0.14 3.55 6.67
CA MET A 96 -0.43 2.20 6.67
C MET A 96 0.62 1.10 6.52
N LYS A 97 1.71 1.36 5.77
CA LYS A 97 2.82 0.41 5.63
C LYS A 97 3.57 0.21 6.95
N LEU A 98 3.84 1.29 7.68
CA LEU A 98 4.40 1.17 9.03
C LEU A 98 3.46 0.38 9.95
N GLU A 99 2.14 0.59 9.84
CA GLU A 99 1.17 -0.16 10.65
C GLU A 99 1.13 -1.66 10.30
N ALA A 100 1.21 -2.01 9.01
CA ALA A 100 1.28 -3.41 8.57
C ALA A 100 2.58 -4.10 9.03
N ILE A 101 3.70 -3.39 9.01
CA ILE A 101 5.00 -3.91 9.47
C ILE A 101 4.99 -4.14 10.98
N LYS A 102 4.39 -3.25 11.77
CA LYS A 102 4.21 -3.46 13.22
C LYS A 102 3.46 -4.77 13.53
N GLY A 103 2.52 -5.16 12.67
CA GLY A 103 1.70 -6.36 12.84
C GLY A 103 2.43 -7.66 12.50
N ARG A 104 2.68 -7.90 11.20
CA ARG A 104 3.31 -9.14 10.70
C ARG A 104 4.51 -8.89 9.78
N GLY A 105 4.65 -7.70 9.19
CA GLY A 105 5.78 -7.35 8.31
C GLY A 105 6.02 -8.37 7.19
N ARG A 106 5.22 -8.33 6.12
CA ARG A 106 5.47 -9.20 4.97
C ARG A 106 6.64 -8.69 4.15
N LYS A 107 7.33 -9.57 3.40
CA LYS A 107 8.48 -9.18 2.53
C LYS A 107 8.11 -8.03 1.60
N ARG A 108 6.90 -8.07 1.00
CA ARG A 108 6.37 -6.99 0.15
C ARG A 108 6.22 -5.64 0.86
N ASP A 109 5.89 -5.63 2.16
CA ASP A 109 5.72 -4.38 2.92
C ASP A 109 7.07 -3.68 3.13
N PHE A 110 8.16 -4.44 3.32
CA PHE A 110 9.51 -3.88 3.41
C PHE A 110 10.03 -3.36 2.06
N TYR A 111 9.70 -4.03 0.95
CA TYR A 111 10.00 -3.52 -0.40
C TYR A 111 9.24 -2.22 -0.70
N ASP A 112 7.97 -2.16 -0.30
CA ASP A 112 7.15 -0.95 -0.40
C ASP A 112 7.76 0.18 0.45
N LEU A 113 8.17 -0.11 1.70
CA LEU A 113 8.86 0.85 2.57
C LEU A 113 10.19 1.34 1.98
N TYR A 114 11.01 0.45 1.42
CA TYR A 114 12.27 0.83 0.76
C TYR A 114 12.07 1.89 -0.32
N HIS A 115 10.97 1.83 -1.08
CA HIS A 115 10.67 2.84 -2.10
C HIS A 115 10.15 4.13 -1.49
N LEU A 116 9.29 4.01 -0.49
CA LEU A 116 8.79 5.18 0.24
C LEU A 116 9.93 5.96 0.89
N LEU A 117 11.03 5.31 1.28
CA LEU A 117 12.25 5.96 1.77
C LEU A 117 12.98 6.81 0.71
N SER A 118 12.64 6.67 -0.58
CA SER A 118 13.12 7.58 -1.64
C SER A 118 12.24 8.83 -1.79
N VAL A 119 11.06 8.84 -1.16
CA VAL A 119 10.08 9.94 -1.23
C VAL A 119 9.99 10.69 0.10
N PHE A 120 10.05 9.97 1.23
CA PHE A 120 9.96 10.51 2.58
C PHE A 120 11.08 9.93 3.45
N SER A 121 11.64 10.76 4.34
CA SER A 121 12.46 10.26 5.43
C SER A 121 11.65 9.36 6.35
N LEU A 122 12.28 8.38 7.01
CA LEU A 122 11.59 7.50 7.95
C LEU A 122 10.91 8.26 9.11
N SER A 123 11.54 9.33 9.62
CA SER A 123 10.97 10.20 10.65
C SER A 123 9.64 10.80 10.19
N LYS A 124 9.59 11.34 8.97
CA LYS A 124 8.35 11.87 8.38
C LYS A 124 7.25 10.82 8.23
N MET A 125 7.62 9.59 7.87
CA MET A 125 6.65 8.49 7.78
C MET A 125 6.07 8.12 9.15
N ILE A 126 6.88 8.16 10.21
CA ILE A 126 6.42 7.97 11.59
C ILE A 126 5.46 9.09 12.00
N GLU A 127 5.73 10.36 11.64
CA GLU A 127 4.80 11.47 11.87
C GLU A 127 3.43 11.21 11.21
N PHE A 128 3.41 10.76 9.95
CA PHE A 128 2.17 10.41 9.25
C PHE A 128 1.43 9.26 9.95
N ASN A 129 2.15 8.23 10.37
CA ASN A 129 1.57 7.10 11.10
C ASN A 129 0.98 7.55 12.44
N THR A 130 1.67 8.37 13.23
CA THR A 130 1.17 8.88 14.52
C THR A 130 -0.03 9.80 14.36
N ALA A 131 -0.03 10.66 13.34
CA ALA A 131 -1.17 11.53 13.04
C ALA A 131 -2.43 10.72 12.65
N LYS A 132 -2.23 9.61 11.93
CA LYS A 132 -3.32 8.74 11.46
C LYS A 132 -3.80 7.78 12.55
N PHE A 133 -2.88 7.11 13.23
CA PHE A 133 -3.12 6.11 14.26
C PHE A 133 -2.67 6.68 15.62
N LYS A 134 -3.63 7.29 16.34
CA LYS A 134 -3.42 7.97 17.63
C LYS A 134 -2.70 7.14 18.71
N SER A 135 -2.60 5.81 18.54
CA SER A 135 -1.95 4.86 19.46
C SER A 135 -0.58 4.38 18.97
N SER A 136 0.07 5.10 18.05
CA SER A 136 1.36 4.67 17.53
C SER A 136 2.47 4.74 18.58
N ASN A 137 3.23 3.65 18.70
CA ASN A 137 4.38 3.55 19.58
C ASN A 137 5.64 3.48 18.70
N GLU A 138 6.40 4.58 18.67
CA GLU A 138 7.61 4.71 17.85
C GLU A 138 8.65 3.64 18.17
N PHE A 139 8.80 3.26 19.45
CA PHE A 139 9.71 2.20 19.84
C PHE A 139 9.33 0.85 19.22
N LEU A 140 8.02 0.52 19.21
CA LEU A 140 7.55 -0.69 18.54
C LEU A 140 7.76 -0.62 17.02
N ILE A 141 7.54 0.54 16.39
CA ILE A 141 7.85 0.73 14.97
C ILE A 141 9.32 0.42 14.70
N LYS A 142 10.24 1.09 15.40
CA LYS A 142 11.69 0.90 15.22
C LYS A 142 12.08 -0.57 15.37
N LYS A 143 11.55 -1.25 16.38
CA LYS A 143 11.80 -2.68 16.60
C LYS A 143 11.27 -3.56 15.46
N SER A 144 10.07 -3.31 14.98
CA SER A 144 9.46 -4.07 13.88
C SER A 144 10.16 -3.84 12.54
N LEU A 145 10.71 -2.63 12.31
CA LEU A 145 11.45 -2.30 11.10
C LEU A 145 12.77 -3.07 10.95
N THR A 146 13.34 -3.56 12.05
CA THR A 146 14.55 -4.38 12.06
C THR A 146 14.26 -5.87 12.32
N TYR A 147 12.99 -6.28 12.33
CA TYR A 147 12.58 -7.66 12.54
C TYR A 147 12.07 -8.28 11.24
N PHE A 148 12.91 -9.09 10.61
CA PHE A 148 12.65 -9.65 9.27
C PHE A 148 12.19 -11.11 9.28
N ASN A 149 12.10 -11.76 10.45
CA ASN A 149 11.91 -13.21 10.54
C ASN A 149 10.64 -13.71 9.82
N ASP A 150 9.55 -12.94 9.91
CA ASP A 150 8.30 -13.26 9.22
C ASP A 150 8.42 -13.07 7.70
N ALA A 151 9.22 -12.09 7.26
CA ALA A 151 9.48 -11.82 5.84
C ALA A 151 10.44 -12.83 5.20
N GLU A 152 11.37 -13.44 5.96
CA GLU A 152 12.32 -14.41 5.38
C GLU A 152 11.60 -15.61 4.73
N ASN A 153 10.46 -16.03 5.30
CA ASN A 153 9.66 -17.14 4.81
C ASN A 153 8.57 -16.74 3.80
N ASP A 154 8.44 -15.46 3.48
CA ASP A 154 7.44 -14.96 2.54
C ASP A 154 7.89 -15.18 1.08
N PRO A 155 6.92 -15.35 0.15
CA PRO A 155 7.20 -15.44 -1.29
C PRO A 155 8.05 -14.28 -1.80
N GLU A 156 8.88 -14.56 -2.81
CA GLU A 156 9.68 -13.53 -3.47
C GLU A 156 8.80 -12.47 -4.14
N VAL A 157 9.27 -11.23 -4.09
CA VAL A 157 8.57 -10.08 -4.67
C VAL A 157 8.96 -9.95 -6.13
N VAL A 158 7.97 -10.01 -7.03
CA VAL A 158 8.20 -9.72 -8.46
C VAL A 158 8.37 -8.22 -8.61
N VAL A 159 9.63 -7.81 -8.66
CA VAL A 159 10.04 -6.43 -8.88
C VAL A 159 9.80 -6.00 -10.32
N SER A 160 9.48 -4.71 -10.52
CA SER A 160 9.41 -4.13 -11.85
C SER A 160 10.81 -4.05 -12.49
N ASP A 161 10.87 -3.73 -13.78
CA ASP A 161 12.14 -3.48 -14.49
C ASP A 161 12.98 -2.37 -13.83
N PHE A 162 12.33 -1.40 -13.17
CA PHE A 162 12.98 -0.33 -12.42
C PHE A 162 13.72 -0.83 -11.19
N MET A 163 13.37 -2.00 -10.69
CA MET A 163 13.84 -2.57 -9.43
C MET A 163 14.65 -3.86 -9.59
N LYS A 164 14.92 -4.31 -10.82
CA LYS A 164 15.59 -5.60 -11.10
C LYS A 164 16.96 -5.80 -10.42
N HIS A 165 17.57 -4.73 -9.91
CA HIS A 165 18.87 -4.75 -9.23
C HIS A 165 18.78 -4.64 -7.69
N VAL A 166 17.58 -4.50 -7.14
CA VAL A 166 17.38 -4.37 -5.70
C VAL A 166 17.04 -5.74 -5.12
N ASP A 167 18.01 -6.34 -4.44
CA ASP A 167 17.83 -7.60 -3.72
C ASP A 167 17.34 -7.38 -2.28
N TRP A 168 16.88 -8.48 -1.65
CA TRP A 168 16.37 -8.46 -0.28
C TRP A 168 17.40 -7.94 0.74
N GLY A 169 18.68 -8.27 0.55
CA GLY A 169 19.75 -7.77 1.42
C GLY A 169 19.92 -6.26 1.35
N THR A 170 19.74 -5.68 0.17
CA THR A 170 19.77 -4.23 -0.07
C THR A 170 18.60 -3.53 0.58
N VAL A 171 17.42 -4.15 0.53
CA VAL A 171 16.22 -3.65 1.22
C VAL A 171 16.46 -3.58 2.73
N LYS A 172 16.89 -4.68 3.34
CA LYS A 172 17.17 -4.76 4.78
C LYS A 172 18.19 -3.73 5.23
N ARG A 173 19.36 -3.70 4.57
CA ARG A 173 20.45 -2.78 4.92
C ARG A 173 20.01 -1.31 4.88
N ARG A 174 19.23 -0.93 3.86
CA ARG A 174 18.73 0.45 3.77
C ARG A 174 17.82 0.77 4.96
N ILE A 175 16.86 -0.09 5.27
CA ILE A 175 15.90 0.13 6.36
C ILE A 175 16.62 0.16 7.72
N GLU A 176 17.56 -0.75 7.96
CA GLU A 176 18.38 -0.76 9.17
C GLU A 176 19.17 0.54 9.34
N ASN A 177 19.80 1.04 8.27
CA ASN A 177 20.52 2.31 8.30
C ASN A 177 19.59 3.48 8.63
N GLU A 178 18.40 3.54 8.03
CA GLU A 178 17.41 4.59 8.32
C GLU A 178 16.94 4.54 9.78
N VAL A 179 16.76 3.33 10.35
CA VAL A 179 16.41 3.18 11.77
C VAL A 179 17.53 3.68 12.68
N VAL A 180 18.79 3.42 12.34
CA VAL A 180 19.95 3.93 13.10
C VAL A 180 19.98 5.46 13.09
N LEU A 181 19.64 6.11 11.98
CA LEU A 181 19.59 7.58 11.87
C LEU A 181 18.49 8.24 12.70
N LEU A 182 17.51 7.48 13.22
CA LEU A 182 16.48 7.97 14.13
C LEU A 182 16.90 7.94 15.61
N SER A 183 18.16 7.56 15.90
CA SER A 183 18.69 7.37 17.26
C SER A 183 19.37 8.62 17.81
#